data_AF-A0A2K8XNZ5-F1
#
_entry.id   AF-A0A2K8XNZ5-F1
#
_cell.length_a   1.000
_cell.length_b   1.000
_cell.length_c   1.000
_cell.angle_alpha   90.00
_cell.angle_beta   90.00
_cell.angle_gamma   90.00
#
_symmetry.space_group_name_H-M   'P 1'
#
loop_
_entity.id
_entity.type
_entity.pdbx_description
1 polymer ?
#
loop_
_entity_poly.entity_id
_entity_poly.type
_entity_poly.pdbx_seq_one_letter_code
_entity_poly.pdbx_strand_id
1 'polypeptide(L)'
;MKYLASDLLKKGLSPKQISDAVATAVKIASSSDIDTKMHFRPVYSAINQEIIRDCKLSQLGYGLVLMNANPNVSTVGNFQVNILGEFLKTRSYSI
;
A
#
# COMPACT_ATOMS: atom_id res chain seq x y z
N MET A 1 1.64 -13.00 3.79
CA MET A 1 0.97 -11.87 3.10
C MET A 1 -0.53 -12.04 3.26
N LYS A 2 -1.20 -11.09 3.92
CA LYS A 2 -2.63 -11.21 4.28
C LYS A 2 -3.52 -10.23 3.49
N TYR A 3 -2.93 -9.25 2.82
CA TYR A 3 -3.67 -8.17 2.16
C TYR A 3 -3.67 -8.39 0.64
N LEU A 4 -4.74 -7.97 -0.03
CA LEU A 4 -4.78 -7.79 -1.48
C LEU A 4 -4.75 -6.30 -1.82
N ALA A 5 -4.12 -5.94 -2.93
CA ALA A 5 -4.16 -4.57 -3.42
C ALA A 5 -5.60 -4.17 -3.79
N SER A 6 -6.39 -5.11 -4.32
CA SER A 6 -7.82 -4.93 -4.60
C SER A 6 -8.68 -4.60 -3.37
N ASP A 7 -8.23 -4.89 -2.14
CA ASP A 7 -8.94 -4.44 -0.92
C ASP A 7 -9.00 -2.91 -0.79
N LEU A 8 -8.09 -2.19 -1.48
CA LEU A 8 -8.09 -0.74 -1.54
C LEU A 8 -9.27 -0.16 -2.34
N LEU A 9 -9.93 -0.97 -3.18
CA LEU A 9 -11.18 -0.57 -3.84
C LEU A 9 -12.25 -0.21 -2.80
N LYS A 10 -12.33 -1.00 -1.72
CA LYS A 10 -13.26 -0.76 -0.59
C LYS A 10 -12.90 0.50 0.21
N LYS A 11 -11.71 1.06 0.00
CA LYS A 11 -11.20 2.29 0.63
C LYS A 11 -11.31 3.53 -0.26
N GLY A 12 -11.95 3.39 -1.43
CA GLY A 12 -12.24 4.48 -2.36
C GLY A 12 -11.17 4.73 -3.41
N LEU A 13 -10.17 3.85 -3.54
CA LEU A 13 -9.18 3.96 -4.61
C LEU A 13 -9.71 3.31 -5.90
N SER A 14 -9.43 3.91 -7.05
CA SER A 14 -9.70 3.30 -8.36
C SER A 14 -8.62 2.25 -8.73
N PRO A 15 -8.92 1.32 -9.65
CA PRO A 15 -7.94 0.33 -10.13
C PRO A 15 -6.64 0.95 -10.64
N LYS A 16 -6.73 2.12 -11.31
CA LYS A 16 -5.57 2.86 -11.80
C LYS A 16 -4.74 3.42 -10.65
N GLN A 17 -5.39 4.07 -9.67
CA GLN A 17 -4.70 4.59 -8.49
C GLN A 17 -3.98 3.47 -7.71
N ILE A 18 -4.60 2.30 -7.58
CA ILE A 18 -4.00 1.13 -6.94
C ILE A 18 -2.78 0.65 -7.72
N SER A 19 -2.90 0.51 -9.05
CA SER A 19 -1.80 0.05 -9.90
C SER A 19 -0.59 1.00 -9.86
N ASP A 20 -0.85 2.31 -9.95
CA ASP A 20 0.18 3.34 -9.87
C ASP A 20 0.87 3.37 -8.50
N ALA A 21 0.11 3.20 -7.42
CA ALA A 21 0.62 3.14 -6.05
C ALA A 21 1.47 1.88 -5.79
N VAL A 22 1.04 0.71 -6.30
CA VAL A 22 1.82 -0.53 -6.23
C VAL A 22 3.12 -0.39 -7.00
N ALA A 23 3.11 0.15 -8.22
CA ALA A 23 4.32 0.36 -9.00
C ALA A 23 5.31 1.29 -8.27
N THR A 24 4.81 2.35 -7.65
CA THR A 24 5.63 3.29 -6.86
C THR A 24 6.19 2.62 -5.60
N ALA A 25 5.37 1.87 -4.86
CA ALA A 25 5.78 1.16 -3.66
C ALA A 25 6.86 0.10 -3.95
N VAL A 26 6.74 -0.62 -5.07
CA VAL A 26 7.78 -1.58 -5.51
C VAL A 26 9.09 -0.88 -5.82
N LYS A 27 9.06 0.27 -6.51
CA LYS A 27 10.26 1.07 -6.79
C LYS A 27 10.95 1.52 -5.51
N ILE A 28 10.19 2.06 -4.55
CA ILE A 28 10.73 2.52 -3.27
C ILE A 28 11.33 1.38 -2.46
N ALA A 29 10.63 0.24 -2.38
CA ALA A 29 11.17 -0.94 -1.70
C ALA A 29 12.49 -1.39 -2.35
N SER A 30 12.51 -1.49 -3.68
CA SER A 30 13.71 -1.87 -4.43
C SER A 30 14.87 -0.90 -4.23
N SER A 31 14.63 0.41 -4.17
CA SER A 31 15.69 1.41 -3.97
C SER A 31 16.13 1.53 -2.50
N SER A 32 15.44 0.86 -1.58
CA SER A 32 15.73 0.86 -0.15
C SER A 32 16.30 -0.49 0.33
N ASP A 33 16.82 -1.31 -0.59
CA ASP A 33 17.34 -2.66 -0.34
C ASP A 33 16.33 -3.62 0.35
N ILE A 34 15.04 -3.37 0.16
CA ILE A 34 13.96 -4.25 0.64
C ILE A 34 13.64 -5.29 -0.44
N ASP A 35 13.64 -6.58 -0.08
CA ASP A 35 13.30 -7.66 -1.01
C ASP A 35 11.83 -7.59 -1.45
N THR A 36 11.61 -7.04 -2.64
CA THR A 36 10.28 -6.84 -3.22
C THR A 36 9.47 -8.13 -3.30
N LYS A 37 10.08 -9.31 -3.51
CA LYS A 37 9.36 -10.59 -3.63
C LYS A 37 8.71 -11.02 -2.31
N MET A 38 9.29 -10.58 -1.19
CA MET A 38 8.77 -10.84 0.16
C MET A 38 7.62 -9.89 0.55
N HIS A 39 7.40 -8.82 -0.23
CA HIS A 39 6.41 -7.79 0.10
C HIS A 39 5.32 -7.59 -0.95
N PHE A 40 5.60 -7.91 -2.22
CA PHE A 40 4.72 -7.73 -3.37
C PHE A 40 4.70 -9.01 -4.21
N ARG A 41 3.58 -9.74 -4.18
CA ARG A 41 3.40 -10.97 -4.96
C ARG A 41 2.26 -10.80 -5.96
N PRO A 42 2.55 -10.63 -7.25
CA PRO A 42 1.52 -10.64 -8.29
C PRO A 42 0.71 -11.94 -8.23
N VAL A 43 -0.60 -11.81 -8.30
CA VAL A 43 -1.54 -12.93 -8.33
C VAL A 43 -2.70 -12.63 -9.26
N TYR A 44 -3.50 -13.65 -9.56
CA TYR A 44 -4.81 -13.47 -10.16
C TYR A 44 -5.87 -13.65 -9.07
N SER A 45 -6.81 -12.72 -9.00
CA SER A 45 -7.95 -12.75 -8.08
C SER A 45 -9.25 -12.86 -8.90
N ALA A 46 -10.21 -13.63 -8.40
CA ALA A 46 -11.56 -13.65 -8.94
C ALA A 46 -12.42 -12.63 -8.19
N ILE A 47 -12.88 -11.58 -8.86
CA ILE A 47 -13.79 -10.56 -8.30
C ILE A 47 -14.98 -10.46 -9.24
N ASN A 48 -16.21 -10.56 -8.71
CA ASN A 48 -17.45 -10.45 -9.48
C ASN A 48 -17.47 -11.34 -10.74
N GLN A 49 -16.96 -12.58 -10.63
CA GLN A 49 -16.85 -13.55 -11.75
C GLN A 49 -15.83 -13.18 -12.84
N GLU A 50 -15.06 -12.11 -12.67
CA GLU A 50 -13.95 -11.73 -13.54
C GLU A 50 -12.59 -12.11 -12.92
N ILE A 51 -11.66 -12.57 -13.76
CA ILE A 51 -10.27 -12.78 -13.36
C ILE A 51 -9.52 -11.46 -13.56
N ILE A 52 -9.04 -10.88 -12.47
CA ILE A 52 -8.26 -9.65 -12.50
C ILE A 52 -6.81 -9.90 -12.07
N ARG A 53 -5.90 -9.07 -12.58
CA ARG A 53 -4.53 -8.97 -12.05
C ARG A 53 -4.58 -8.23 -10.72
N ASP A 54 -3.98 -8.82 -9.70
CA ASP A 54 -3.96 -8.29 -8.34
C ASP A 54 -2.56 -8.49 -7.75
N CYS A 55 -2.32 -7.95 -6.56
CA CYS A 55 -1.05 -8.08 -5.85
C CYS A 55 -1.32 -8.44 -4.38
N LYS A 56 -0.80 -9.59 -3.94
CA LYS A 56 -0.74 -9.94 -2.52
C LYS A 56 0.36 -9.13 -1.85
N LEU A 57 0.03 -8.54 -0.71
CA LEU A 57 0.88 -7.62 0.02
C LEU A 57 1.18 -8.16 1.43
N SER A 58 2.43 -7.99 1.84
CA SER A 58 2.79 -8.04 3.26
C SER A 58 2.25 -6.79 3.98
N GLN A 59 2.41 -6.72 5.31
CA GLN A 59 2.04 -5.51 6.04
C GLN A 59 2.87 -4.29 5.62
N LEU A 60 4.19 -4.45 5.44
CA LEU A 60 5.06 -3.40 4.93
C LEU A 60 4.66 -2.99 3.50
N GLY A 61 4.43 -3.96 2.62
CA GLY A 61 4.00 -3.70 1.24
C GLY A 61 2.68 -2.94 1.19
N TYR A 62 1.70 -3.33 2.01
CA TYR A 62 0.42 -2.64 2.12
C TYR A 62 0.57 -1.20 2.62
N GLY A 63 1.39 -0.99 3.65
CA GLY A 63 1.72 0.34 4.16
C GLY A 63 2.40 1.21 3.12
N LEU A 64 3.38 0.68 2.37
CA LEU A 64 4.06 1.41 1.29
C LEU A 64 3.09 1.77 0.15
N VAL A 65 2.16 0.89 -0.21
CA VAL A 65 1.13 1.20 -1.21
C VAL A 65 0.24 2.35 -0.73
N LEU A 66 -0.29 2.29 0.49
CA LEU A 66 -1.10 3.38 1.04
C LEU A 66 -0.32 4.69 1.18
N MET A 67 0.93 4.63 1.62
CA MET A 67 1.79 5.81 1.78
C MET A 67 2.02 6.56 0.47
N ASN A 68 2.04 5.83 -0.66
CA ASN A 68 2.32 6.37 -1.99
C ASN A 68 1.08 6.46 -2.90
N ALA A 69 -0.12 6.26 -2.34
CA ALA A 69 -1.37 6.42 -3.06
C ALA A 69 -1.78 7.89 -3.19
N ASN A 70 -2.80 8.15 -4.00
CA ASN A 70 -3.30 9.51 -4.23
C ASN A 70 -3.86 10.13 -2.93
N PRO A 71 -3.30 11.25 -2.44
CA PRO A 71 -3.68 11.87 -1.17
C PRO A 71 -5.09 12.49 -1.18
N ASN A 72 -5.67 12.71 -2.36
CA ASN A 72 -7.05 13.23 -2.49
C ASN A 72 -8.11 12.18 -2.09
N VAL A 73 -7.72 10.93 -1.89
CA VAL A 73 -8.59 9.90 -1.27
C VAL A 73 -8.48 10.04 0.24
N SER A 74 -9.58 10.35 0.93
CA SER A 74 -9.60 10.65 2.37
C SER A 74 -8.94 9.55 3.23
N THR A 75 -9.16 8.28 2.92
CA THR A 75 -8.51 7.15 3.62
C THR A 75 -6.98 7.21 3.52
N VAL A 76 -6.44 7.65 2.39
CA VAL A 76 -4.99 7.77 2.15
C VAL A 76 -4.43 8.93 2.97
N GLY A 77 -5.03 10.11 2.86
CA GLY A 77 -4.59 11.29 3.63
C GLY A 77 -4.63 11.03 5.15
N ASN A 78 -5.70 10.42 5.65
CA ASN A 78 -5.82 10.05 7.06
C ASN A 78 -4.73 9.07 7.49
N PHE A 79 -4.40 8.07 6.65
CA PHE A 79 -3.33 7.13 6.91
C PHE A 79 -1.96 7.83 6.99
N GLN A 80 -1.66 8.71 6.02
CA GLN A 80 -0.39 9.45 5.97
C GLN A 80 -0.20 10.34 7.20
N VAL A 81 -1.22 11.12 7.56
CA VAL A 81 -1.20 11.98 8.75
C VAL A 81 -1.06 11.15 10.04
N ASN A 82 -1.77 10.03 10.14
CA ASN A 82 -1.68 9.15 11.30
C ASN A 82 -0.26 8.58 11.47
N ILE A 83 0.34 8.04 10.40
CA ILE A 83 1.70 7.49 10.45
C ILE A 83 2.71 8.57 10.84
N LEU A 84 2.63 9.77 10.26
CA LEU A 84 3.52 10.87 10.64
C LEU A 84 3.31 11.27 12.11
N GLY A 85 2.07 11.35 12.57
CA GLY A 85 1.74 11.63 13.97
C GLY A 85 2.34 10.61 14.93
N GLU A 86 2.20 9.32 14.66
CA GLU A 86 2.75 8.25 15.50
C GLU A 86 4.29 8.23 15.47
N PHE A 87 4.91 8.47 14.31
CA PHE A 87 6.36 8.61 14.19
C PHE A 87 6.90 9.75 15.05
N LEU A 88 6.24 10.92 15.01
CA LEU A 88 6.65 12.09 15.78
C LEU A 88 6.42 11.88 17.28
N LYS A 89 5.30 11.27 17.70
CA LYS A 89 5.07 10.91 19.11
C LYS A 89 6.17 9.98 19.65
N THR A 90 6.52 8.97 18.88
CA THR A 90 7.56 8.00 19.27
C THR A 90 8.92 8.69 19.47
N ARG A 91 9.21 9.74 18.69
CA ARG A 91 10.45 10.54 18.83
C ARG A 91 10.45 11.51 20.01
N SER A 92 9.28 12.01 20.43
CA SER A 92 9.18 12.91 21.59
C SER A 92 9.44 12.22 22.94
N TYR A 93 9.40 10.88 23.01
CA TYR A 93 9.77 10.10 24.19
C TYR A 93 11.20 9.53 24.14
N SER A 94 12.00 9.95 23.16
CA SER A 94 13.39 9.49 22.98
C SER A 94 14.44 10.58 23.31
N ILE A 95 14.07 11.57 24.13
CA ILE A 95 14.98 12.61 24.67
C ILE A 95 14.96 12.52 26.19
#